data_AF-A0A1F5AIR2-F1
#
_entry.id   AF-A0A1F5AIR2-F1
#
_cell.length_a   1.000
_cell.length_b   1.000
_cell.length_c   1.000
_cell.angle_alpha   90.00
_cell.angle_beta   90.00
_cell.angle_gamma   90.00
#
_symmetry.space_group_name_H-M   'P 1'
#
loop_
_entity.id
_entity.type
_entity.pdbx_description
1 polymer ?
#
loop_
_entity_poly.entity_id
_entity_poly.type
_entity_poly.pdbx_seq_one_letter_code
_entity_poly.pdbx_strand_id
1 'polypeptide(L)'
;MRYKAFGLSAALLLAAGCSVNLDFLGRPELQEVVLVKSPAKEKILVVDVQGMIGGLGLDNPLSREGDVISQVYTRLRKAAQDGLVRGIILKLDTPGGDVTSSDILYRETLRFKEKTGRPVVGLMMGVAASGGYYVASACDMVVAHASTITGSIGVISVFPSVAGLISKVGVDVRVIKSGALKDAGSPFRGMRPEEQKIFEEMINEMYEDFLKVVHERRKEDLSMEELRRLADGRVYTGLQALRLKLIDAVGYFDDALAAALSLAGLRAARVIAYTHYPKRQDNPYAAFSGISGFSGKRGLEDALPRVGAGFYYLWLPEIKND
;
A
#
# COMPACT_ATOMS: atom_id res chain seq x y z
N MET A 1 49.31 0.68 49.73
CA MET A 1 48.31 -0.39 49.47
C MET A 1 46.99 0.04 50.08
N ARG A 2 46.06 0.61 49.29
CA ARG A 2 44.67 0.89 49.72
C ARG A 2 43.81 1.24 48.50
N TYR A 3 42.77 0.45 48.29
CA TYR A 3 41.73 0.60 47.28
C TYR A 3 40.58 1.50 47.78
N LYS A 4 39.84 2.09 46.81
CA LYS A 4 38.50 2.72 46.85
C LYS A 4 38.39 4.18 47.31
N ALA A 5 38.02 5.06 46.37
CA ALA A 5 36.68 5.68 46.29
C ALA A 5 36.59 6.60 45.05
N PHE A 6 35.97 6.12 43.97
CA PHE A 6 35.39 6.98 42.93
C PHE A 6 33.90 6.67 42.91
N GLY A 7 33.15 7.47 43.66
CA GLY A 7 31.71 7.36 43.81
C GLY A 7 31.04 8.62 43.28
N LEU A 8 30.10 8.40 42.36
CA LEU A 8 28.97 9.24 42.01
C LEU A 8 29.23 10.72 41.69
N SER A 9 29.18 11.06 40.40
CA SER A 9 28.60 12.32 39.93
C SER A 9 28.13 12.18 38.48
N ALA A 10 27.03 11.45 38.28
CA ALA A 10 26.30 11.41 37.01
C ALA A 10 24.79 11.15 37.24
N ALA A 11 24.21 11.77 38.27
CA ALA A 11 22.79 11.61 38.57
C ALA A 11 22.23 12.84 39.29
N LEU A 12 22.23 14.01 38.66
CA LEU A 12 21.49 15.18 39.16
C LEU A 12 21.34 16.25 38.07
N LEU A 13 20.46 16.00 37.09
CA LEU A 13 19.96 17.02 36.15
C LEU A 13 18.56 16.68 35.60
N LEU A 14 17.69 16.05 36.41
CA LEU A 14 16.30 15.75 36.05
C LEU A 14 15.27 16.36 37.01
N ALA A 15 15.52 17.59 37.49
CA ALA A 15 14.56 18.33 38.31
C ALA A 15 14.48 19.80 37.88
N ALA A 16 14.17 20.02 36.61
CA ALA A 16 13.52 21.22 36.13
C ALA A 16 12.60 20.78 34.98
N GLY A 17 11.31 21.10 35.07
CA GLY A 17 10.25 20.68 34.14
C GLY A 17 10.33 21.30 32.75
N CYS A 18 11.50 21.29 32.14
CA CYS A 18 11.65 21.42 30.70
C CYS A 18 12.04 20.06 30.17
N SER A 19 11.06 19.34 29.61
CA SER A 19 11.36 18.24 28.70
C SER A 19 12.22 18.81 27.57
N VAL A 20 13.53 18.62 27.67
CA VAL A 20 14.40 18.80 26.52
C VAL A 20 14.02 17.68 25.56
N ASN A 21 13.06 17.95 24.68
CA ASN A 21 12.85 17.16 23.47
C ASN A 21 14.10 17.34 22.63
N LEU A 22 15.11 16.52 22.90
CA LEU A 22 16.25 16.30 22.00
C LEU A 22 15.69 15.59 20.77
N ASP A 23 15.08 16.36 19.88
CA ASP A 23 14.60 15.89 18.60
C ASP A 23 15.80 15.66 17.66
N PHE A 24 16.47 14.52 17.85
CA PHE A 24 17.55 14.04 16.99
C PHE A 24 17.08 13.75 15.55
N LEU A 25 15.77 13.82 15.28
CA LEU A 25 15.14 13.40 14.04
C LEU A 25 14.71 14.57 13.12
N GLY A 26 14.92 15.83 13.52
CA GLY A 26 14.62 17.03 12.73
C GLY A 26 13.15 17.49 12.83
N ARG A 27 12.71 18.48 12.04
CA ARG A 27 11.33 19.00 12.11
C ARG A 27 10.30 17.92 11.69
N PRO A 28 9.10 17.87 12.30
CA PRO A 28 8.04 16.92 11.93
C PRO A 28 7.38 17.20 10.57
N GLU A 29 7.75 18.30 9.91
CA GLU A 29 7.13 18.75 8.66
C GLU A 29 7.68 18.00 7.45
N LEU A 30 6.78 17.64 6.52
CA LEU A 30 7.16 17.15 5.20
C LEU A 30 8.02 18.17 4.45
N GLN A 31 9.20 17.74 4.00
CA GLN A 31 10.12 18.53 3.20
C GLN A 31 9.96 18.22 1.72
N GLU A 32 10.08 19.24 0.87
CA GLU A 32 10.09 19.09 -0.58
C GLU A 32 11.49 18.69 -1.06
N VAL A 33 11.58 17.61 -1.82
CA VAL A 33 12.78 17.17 -2.51
C VAL A 33 12.53 17.19 -4.01
N VAL A 34 13.45 17.76 -4.77
CA VAL A 34 13.35 17.86 -6.23
C VAL A 34 13.97 16.62 -6.86
N LEU A 35 13.14 15.80 -7.50
CA LEU A 35 13.55 14.59 -8.22
C LEU A 35 14.02 14.91 -9.65
N VAL A 36 13.34 15.85 -10.32
CA VAL A 36 13.71 16.33 -11.66
C VAL A 36 13.66 17.85 -11.67
N LYS A 37 14.80 18.47 -12.00
CA LYS A 37 14.94 19.91 -12.10
C LYS A 37 14.23 20.43 -13.35
N SER A 38 13.60 21.58 -13.22
CA SER A 38 12.96 22.30 -14.33
C SER A 38 12.93 23.80 -14.00
N PRO A 39 13.06 24.69 -15.00
CA PRO A 39 12.89 26.13 -14.80
C PRO A 39 11.44 26.53 -14.53
N ALA A 40 10.47 25.64 -14.76
CA ALA A 40 9.06 25.90 -14.50
C ALA A 40 8.75 26.08 -12.99
N LYS A 41 7.76 26.93 -12.68
CA LYS A 41 7.33 27.15 -11.29
C LYS A 41 6.43 26.02 -10.81
N GLU A 42 5.63 25.49 -11.72
CA GLU A 42 4.71 24.38 -11.54
C GLU A 42 5.44 23.10 -11.15
N LYS A 43 4.72 22.24 -10.44
CA LYS A 43 5.24 21.02 -9.83
C LYS A 43 4.34 19.83 -10.17
N ILE A 44 4.95 18.67 -10.42
CA ILE A 44 4.28 17.37 -10.39
C ILE A 44 4.81 16.62 -9.17
N LEU A 45 3.89 16.17 -8.31
CA LEU A 45 4.25 15.45 -7.10
C LEU A 45 4.27 13.94 -7.37
N VAL A 46 5.34 13.26 -6.96
CA VAL A 46 5.39 11.81 -6.89
C VAL A 46 4.96 11.36 -5.48
N VAL A 47 4.01 10.45 -5.41
CA VAL A 47 3.53 9.83 -4.17
C VAL A 47 3.67 8.32 -4.28
N ASP A 48 4.39 7.71 -3.35
CA ASP A 48 4.65 6.27 -3.33
C ASP A 48 3.53 5.50 -2.64
N VAL A 49 3.09 4.40 -3.25
CA VAL A 49 2.28 3.33 -2.64
C VAL A 49 3.12 2.06 -2.70
N GLN A 50 4.01 1.89 -1.72
CA GLN A 50 5.01 0.83 -1.70
C GLN A 50 4.74 -0.17 -0.57
N GLY A 51 4.86 -1.46 -0.87
CA GLY A 51 4.67 -2.55 0.09
C GLY A 51 3.20 -2.89 0.30
N MET A 52 2.92 -3.72 1.32
CA MET A 52 1.55 -4.17 1.59
C MET A 52 0.67 -3.01 2.09
N ILE A 53 -0.52 -2.88 1.54
CA ILE A 53 -1.51 -1.86 1.94
C ILE A 53 -2.24 -2.36 3.20
N GLY A 54 -1.95 -1.80 4.36
CA GLY A 54 -2.68 -2.13 5.58
C GLY A 54 -2.01 -1.66 6.85
N GLY A 55 -2.78 -1.61 7.94
CA GLY A 55 -2.32 -1.18 9.27
C GLY A 55 -1.44 -2.20 10.02
N LEU A 56 -1.09 -3.33 9.39
CA LEU A 56 -0.18 -4.33 9.97
C LEU A 56 1.30 -4.08 9.63
N GLY A 57 1.59 -2.97 8.93
CA GLY A 57 2.96 -2.49 8.79
C GLY A 57 3.52 -2.19 10.17
N LEU A 58 4.70 -2.75 10.48
CA LEU A 58 5.39 -2.51 11.75
C LEU A 58 5.34 -1.02 12.09
N ASP A 59 4.69 -0.68 13.20
CA ASP A 59 5.01 0.52 13.97
C ASP A 59 6.48 0.38 14.32
N ASN A 60 7.35 0.83 13.42
CA ASN A 60 8.71 1.11 13.79
C ASN A 60 8.61 2.44 14.56
N PRO A 61 8.78 2.45 15.89
CA PRO A 61 8.74 3.69 16.66
C PRO A 61 9.83 4.68 16.22
N LEU A 62 10.80 4.24 15.39
CA LEU A 62 11.82 5.07 14.76
C LEU A 62 11.45 5.55 13.34
N SER A 63 10.37 5.05 12.74
CA SER A 63 9.87 5.50 11.44
C SER A 63 8.86 6.62 11.61
N ARG A 64 9.20 7.82 11.14
CA ARG A 64 8.27 8.95 11.07
C ARG A 64 7.29 8.86 9.92
N GLU A 65 7.49 7.93 8.98
CA GLU A 65 6.64 7.87 7.80
C GLU A 65 5.26 7.26 8.07
N GLY A 66 5.04 6.55 9.18
CA GLY A 66 3.74 5.91 9.45
C GLY A 66 3.39 4.84 8.41
N ASP A 67 2.17 4.30 8.47
CA ASP A 67 1.66 3.34 7.50
C ASP A 67 1.42 3.97 6.10
N VAL A 68 1.23 3.13 5.07
CA VAL A 68 1.02 3.57 3.68
C VAL A 68 -0.17 4.52 3.53
N ILE A 69 -1.24 4.34 4.30
CA ILE A 69 -2.43 5.19 4.27
C ILE A 69 -2.09 6.59 4.77
N SER A 70 -1.48 6.67 5.95
CA SER A 70 -1.02 7.92 6.57
C SER A 70 -0.06 8.68 5.67
N GLN A 71 0.84 7.95 5.00
CA GLN A 71 1.80 8.48 4.04
C GLN A 71 1.14 9.13 2.84
N VAL A 72 0.23 8.43 2.18
CA VAL A 72 -0.48 8.93 1.00
C VAL A 72 -1.38 10.09 1.40
N TYR A 73 -2.19 9.93 2.46
CA TYR A 73 -3.12 10.94 2.95
C TYR A 73 -2.43 12.28 3.23
N THR A 74 -1.31 12.27 3.97
CA THR A 74 -0.61 13.50 4.35
C THR A 74 0.01 14.19 3.12
N ARG A 75 0.54 13.41 2.16
CA ARG A 75 1.12 13.94 0.92
C ARG A 75 0.05 14.53 -0.01
N LEU A 76 -1.10 13.85 -0.19
CA LEU A 76 -2.23 14.37 -0.95
C LEU A 76 -2.79 15.66 -0.32
N ARG A 77 -2.90 15.70 1.01
CA ARG A 77 -3.38 16.89 1.73
C ARG A 77 -2.43 18.08 1.57
N LYS A 78 -1.12 17.85 1.70
CA LYS A 78 -0.10 18.89 1.46
C LYS A 78 -0.11 19.35 0.01
N ALA A 79 -0.22 18.41 -0.94
CA ALA A 79 -0.33 18.71 -2.37
C ALA A 79 -1.52 19.62 -2.66
N ALA A 80 -2.69 19.33 -2.10
CA ALA A 80 -3.90 20.12 -2.29
C ALA A 80 -3.78 21.57 -1.78
N GLN A 81 -2.90 21.82 -0.80
CA GLN A 81 -2.62 23.15 -0.25
C GLN A 81 -1.51 23.88 -1.02
N ASP A 82 -0.68 23.16 -1.77
CA ASP A 82 0.36 23.76 -2.63
C ASP A 82 -0.24 24.15 -3.98
N GLY A 83 -0.41 25.46 -4.21
CA GLY A 83 -0.93 26.03 -5.46
C GLY A 83 -0.05 25.75 -6.69
N LEU A 84 1.24 25.41 -6.49
CA LEU A 84 2.17 25.10 -7.57
C LEU A 84 2.12 23.63 -7.98
N VAL A 85 1.58 22.72 -7.16
CA VAL A 85 1.37 21.33 -7.56
C VAL A 85 0.21 21.29 -8.54
N ARG A 86 0.45 20.79 -9.76
CA ARG A 86 -0.55 20.78 -10.84
C ARG A 86 -1.02 19.39 -11.23
N GLY A 87 -0.41 18.35 -10.68
CA GLY A 87 -0.78 16.95 -10.89
C GLY A 87 0.04 16.02 -10.00
N ILE A 88 -0.37 14.76 -9.95
CA ILE A 88 0.27 13.72 -9.14
C ILE A 88 0.64 12.54 -10.03
N ILE A 89 1.81 11.97 -9.79
CA ILE A 89 2.16 10.61 -10.22
C ILE A 89 2.07 9.71 -8.97
N LEU A 90 1.08 8.83 -8.94
CA LEU A 90 0.91 7.83 -7.91
C LEU A 90 1.74 6.59 -8.31
N LYS A 91 2.93 6.42 -7.72
CA LYS A 91 3.85 5.34 -8.05
C LYS A 91 3.50 4.10 -7.21
N LEU A 92 3.04 3.04 -7.85
CA LEU A 92 2.54 1.82 -7.20
C LEU A 92 3.58 0.70 -7.30
N ASP A 93 4.04 0.21 -6.16
CA ASP A 93 4.88 -0.99 -6.05
C ASP A 93 4.40 -1.84 -4.87
N THR A 94 3.27 -2.51 -5.06
CA THR A 94 2.50 -3.17 -4.02
C THR A 94 1.80 -4.45 -4.51
N PRO A 95 1.82 -5.53 -3.73
CA PRO A 95 1.02 -6.73 -4.00
C PRO A 95 -0.47 -6.55 -3.60
N GLY A 96 -0.84 -5.38 -3.08
CA GLY A 96 -2.14 -5.12 -2.47
C GLY A 96 -2.08 -5.24 -0.94
N GLY A 97 -3.19 -5.62 -0.32
CA GLY A 97 -3.30 -5.78 1.13
C GLY A 97 -4.74 -5.81 1.62
N ASP A 98 -5.00 -5.19 2.77
CA ASP A 98 -6.33 -5.10 3.37
C ASP A 98 -7.35 -4.40 2.44
N VAL A 99 -8.57 -4.93 2.42
CA VAL A 99 -9.68 -4.44 1.60
C VAL A 99 -10.03 -2.99 1.95
N THR A 100 -10.23 -2.70 3.24
CA THR A 100 -10.63 -1.35 3.70
C THR A 100 -9.54 -0.32 3.45
N SER A 101 -8.29 -0.67 3.71
CA SER A 101 -7.12 0.19 3.50
C SER A 101 -6.95 0.56 2.02
N SER A 102 -7.20 -0.39 1.11
CA SER A 102 -7.19 -0.14 -0.33
C SER A 102 -8.34 0.79 -0.75
N ASP A 103 -9.55 0.60 -0.18
CA ASP A 103 -10.68 1.49 -0.43
C ASP A 103 -10.47 2.91 0.10
N ILE A 104 -9.82 3.07 1.26
CA ILE A 104 -9.45 4.39 1.80
C ILE A 104 -8.52 5.12 0.82
N LEU A 105 -7.47 4.45 0.33
CA LEU A 105 -6.53 5.04 -0.62
C LEU A 105 -7.21 5.42 -1.95
N TYR A 106 -8.09 4.56 -2.46
CA TYR A 106 -8.92 4.85 -3.63
C TYR A 106 -9.78 6.10 -3.43
N ARG A 107 -10.54 6.17 -2.32
CA ARG A 107 -11.42 7.31 -2.01
C ARG A 107 -10.65 8.60 -1.75
N GLU A 108 -9.51 8.56 -1.09
CA GLU A 108 -8.70 9.76 -0.86
C GLU A 108 -8.06 10.28 -2.15
N THR A 109 -7.72 9.38 -3.08
CA THR A 109 -7.26 9.76 -4.43
C THR A 109 -8.39 10.44 -5.21
N LEU A 110 -9.60 9.89 -5.20
CA LEU A 110 -10.78 10.54 -5.82
C LEU A 110 -11.08 11.89 -5.17
N ARG A 111 -11.09 11.97 -3.83
CA ARG A 111 -11.32 13.20 -3.08
C ARG A 111 -10.32 14.29 -3.45
N PHE A 112 -9.05 13.95 -3.63
CA PHE A 112 -8.03 14.89 -4.10
C PHE A 112 -8.39 15.45 -5.48
N LYS A 113 -8.77 14.58 -6.42
CA LYS A 113 -9.16 14.97 -7.78
C LYS A 113 -10.38 15.88 -7.77
N GLU A 114 -11.43 15.49 -7.05
CA GLU A 114 -12.68 16.25 -6.91
C GLU A 114 -12.44 17.65 -6.32
N LYS A 115 -11.61 17.75 -5.28
CA LYS A 115 -11.35 19.03 -4.60
C LYS A 115 -10.47 19.98 -5.40
N THR A 116 -9.52 19.46 -6.17
CA THR A 116 -8.46 20.27 -6.77
C THR A 116 -8.57 20.40 -8.29
N GLY A 117 -9.31 19.51 -8.94
CA GLY A 117 -9.35 19.38 -10.41
C GLY A 117 -8.01 18.96 -11.02
N ARG A 118 -7.04 18.51 -10.21
CA ARG A 118 -5.70 18.13 -10.67
C ARG A 118 -5.66 16.65 -11.03
N PRO A 119 -5.02 16.29 -12.17
CA PRO A 119 -4.95 14.92 -12.61
C PRO A 119 -4.03 14.07 -11.71
N VAL A 120 -4.35 12.79 -11.62
CA VAL A 120 -3.54 11.75 -10.98
C VAL A 120 -3.22 10.68 -12.02
N VAL A 121 -1.93 10.46 -12.29
CA VAL A 121 -1.43 9.39 -13.16
C VAL A 121 -0.87 8.27 -12.29
N GLY A 122 -1.38 7.05 -12.44
CA GLY A 122 -0.82 5.86 -11.82
C GLY A 122 0.38 5.36 -12.61
N LEU A 123 1.51 5.13 -11.96
CA LEU A 123 2.69 4.49 -12.53
C LEU A 123 2.93 3.17 -11.79
N MET A 124 2.67 2.05 -12.45
CA MET A 124 2.89 0.72 -11.90
C MET A 124 4.35 0.28 -12.10
N MET A 125 5.01 -0.05 -11.00
CA MET A 125 6.42 -0.44 -10.96
C MET A 125 6.58 -1.97 -11.13
N GLY A 126 7.23 -2.66 -10.20
CA GLY A 126 7.42 -4.10 -10.27
C GLY A 126 6.11 -4.86 -10.12
N VAL A 127 5.34 -4.53 -9.08
CA VAL A 127 4.04 -5.13 -8.79
C VAL A 127 3.00 -4.05 -8.51
N ALA A 128 1.82 -4.17 -9.12
CA ALA A 128 0.66 -3.36 -8.76
C ALA A 128 -0.59 -4.24 -8.91
N ALA A 129 -0.73 -5.19 -8.00
CA ALA A 129 -1.73 -6.25 -8.06
C ALA A 129 -2.78 -6.09 -6.97
N SER A 130 -3.99 -6.62 -7.21
CA SER A 130 -5.10 -6.68 -6.27
C SER A 130 -5.41 -5.30 -5.66
N GLY A 131 -5.16 -5.06 -4.37
CA GLY A 131 -5.38 -3.75 -3.74
C GLY A 131 -4.62 -2.60 -4.44
N GLY A 132 -3.45 -2.88 -5.02
CA GLY A 132 -2.73 -1.91 -5.84
C GLY A 132 -3.49 -1.54 -7.13
N TYR A 133 -4.08 -2.53 -7.80
CA TYR A 133 -4.90 -2.30 -9.00
C TYR A 133 -6.24 -1.61 -8.66
N TYR A 134 -6.82 -1.92 -7.49
CA TYR A 134 -7.97 -1.22 -6.93
C TYR A 134 -7.67 0.28 -6.77
N VAL A 135 -6.56 0.64 -6.13
CA VAL A 135 -6.14 2.05 -5.96
C VAL A 135 -5.83 2.71 -7.31
N ALA A 136 -5.16 2.00 -8.22
CA ALA A 136 -4.85 2.53 -9.55
C ALA A 136 -6.10 2.90 -10.36
N SER A 137 -7.25 2.27 -10.09
CA SER A 137 -8.52 2.57 -10.75
C SER A 137 -9.06 3.98 -10.43
N ALA A 138 -8.56 4.66 -9.38
CA ALA A 138 -8.86 6.08 -9.13
C ALA A 138 -8.10 7.05 -10.04
N CYS A 139 -7.04 6.59 -10.72
CA CYS A 139 -6.17 7.44 -11.54
C CYS A 139 -6.82 7.79 -12.89
N ASP A 140 -6.54 9.00 -13.40
CA ASP A 140 -7.00 9.45 -14.72
C ASP A 140 -6.33 8.68 -15.85
N MET A 141 -5.09 8.24 -15.65
CA MET A 141 -4.34 7.38 -16.57
C MET A 141 -3.46 6.42 -15.78
N VAL A 142 -3.34 5.18 -16.24
CA VAL A 142 -2.51 4.13 -15.66
C VAL A 142 -1.46 3.70 -16.67
N VAL A 143 -0.21 3.99 -16.35
CA VAL A 143 0.98 3.56 -17.08
C VAL A 143 1.63 2.41 -16.31
N ALA A 144 2.02 1.34 -16.99
CA ALA A 144 2.77 0.24 -16.38
C ALA A 144 4.04 -0.07 -17.16
N HIS A 145 5.08 -0.58 -16.48
CA HIS A 145 6.18 -1.19 -17.21
C HIS A 145 5.73 -2.45 -17.95
N ALA A 146 6.41 -2.79 -19.05
CA ALA A 146 6.08 -3.99 -19.82
C ALA A 146 6.10 -5.27 -18.96
N SER A 147 7.03 -5.31 -18.00
CA SER A 147 7.25 -6.41 -17.06
C SER A 147 6.48 -6.30 -15.75
N THR A 148 5.70 -5.24 -15.53
CA THR A 148 4.88 -5.08 -14.31
C THR A 148 3.97 -6.28 -14.14
N ILE A 149 3.85 -6.80 -12.91
CA ILE A 149 2.82 -7.76 -12.54
C ILE A 149 1.61 -7.01 -11.96
N THR A 150 0.46 -7.11 -12.62
CA THR A 150 -0.79 -6.44 -12.23
C THR A 150 -1.98 -7.38 -12.38
N GLY A 151 -3.21 -6.86 -12.30
CA GLY A 151 -4.43 -7.66 -12.22
C GLY A 151 -4.60 -8.18 -10.79
N SER A 152 -4.75 -9.50 -10.63
CA SER A 152 -5.13 -10.13 -9.35
C SER A 152 -6.42 -9.53 -8.79
N ILE A 153 -7.37 -9.22 -9.68
CA ILE A 153 -8.69 -8.70 -9.33
C ILE A 153 -9.47 -9.85 -8.70
N GLY A 154 -9.68 -9.78 -7.40
CA GLY A 154 -10.20 -10.87 -6.59
C GLY A 154 -10.00 -10.58 -5.11
N VAL A 155 -10.65 -11.39 -4.27
CA VAL A 155 -10.64 -11.24 -2.80
C VAL A 155 -10.36 -12.59 -2.18
N ILE A 156 -9.49 -12.62 -1.19
CA ILE A 156 -9.22 -13.82 -0.41
C ILE A 156 -9.47 -13.55 1.07
N SER A 157 -9.86 -14.58 1.80
CA SER A 157 -9.80 -14.59 3.25
C SER A 157 -8.96 -15.77 3.71
N VAL A 158 -8.10 -15.53 4.68
CA VAL A 158 -7.12 -16.51 5.16
C VAL A 158 -7.41 -16.81 6.62
N PHE A 159 -7.67 -18.08 6.94
CA PHE A 159 -7.90 -18.55 8.31
C PHE A 159 -6.93 -19.70 8.64
N PRO A 160 -5.72 -19.39 9.13
CA PRO A 160 -4.75 -20.42 9.51
C PRO A 160 -5.29 -21.27 10.66
N SER A 161 -5.11 -22.59 10.58
CA SER A 161 -5.52 -23.52 11.66
C SER A 161 -4.32 -24.23 12.26
N VAL A 162 -4.24 -24.22 13.59
CA VAL A 162 -3.28 -24.95 14.42
C VAL A 162 -3.93 -26.11 15.18
N ALA A 163 -5.21 -26.38 14.96
CA ALA A 163 -6.00 -27.40 15.66
C ALA A 163 -5.30 -28.79 15.66
N GLY A 164 -4.75 -29.20 14.52
CA GLY A 164 -4.02 -30.46 14.41
C GLY A 164 -2.69 -30.47 15.18
N LEU A 165 -2.01 -29.33 15.31
CA LEU A 165 -0.76 -29.21 16.05
C LEU A 165 -1.01 -29.26 17.56
N ILE A 166 -1.94 -28.44 18.06
CA ILE A 166 -2.24 -28.35 19.49
C ILE A 166 -2.79 -29.68 20.04
N SER A 167 -3.58 -30.41 19.23
CA SER A 167 -4.07 -31.74 19.58
C SER A 167 -2.91 -32.75 19.73
N LYS A 168 -1.89 -32.71 18.87
CA LYS A 168 -0.72 -33.59 18.95
C LYS A 168 0.14 -33.36 20.20
N VAL A 169 0.23 -32.12 20.67
CA VAL A 169 0.99 -31.77 21.88
C VAL A 169 0.16 -31.83 23.16
N GLY A 170 -1.08 -32.31 23.09
CA GLY A 170 -1.94 -32.53 24.24
C GLY A 170 -2.55 -31.25 24.84
N VAL A 171 -2.61 -30.15 24.08
CA VAL A 171 -3.22 -28.90 24.53
C VAL A 171 -4.72 -28.92 24.20
N ASP A 172 -5.56 -28.82 25.25
CA ASP A 172 -7.02 -28.68 25.14
C ASP A 172 -7.43 -27.20 25.22
N VAL A 173 -8.19 -26.72 24.23
CA VAL A 173 -8.68 -25.33 24.16
C VAL A 173 -10.19 -25.33 24.31
N ARG A 174 -10.69 -24.79 25.43
CA ARG A 174 -12.12 -24.65 25.71
C ARG A 174 -12.58 -23.22 25.54
N VAL A 175 -13.48 -22.99 24.60
CA VAL A 175 -14.05 -21.66 24.32
C VAL A 175 -15.48 -21.59 24.85
N ILE A 176 -15.71 -20.70 25.82
CA ILE A 176 -17.05 -20.35 26.30
C ILE A 176 -17.48 -19.09 25.56
N LYS A 177 -18.61 -19.15 24.84
CA LYS A 177 -19.03 -18.09 23.92
C LYS A 177 -20.51 -17.76 24.07
N SER A 178 -20.85 -16.49 23.85
CA SER A 178 -22.22 -15.98 23.93
C SER A 178 -23.09 -16.31 22.71
N GLY A 179 -22.49 -16.81 21.62
CA GLY A 179 -23.21 -17.20 20.41
C GLY A 179 -22.40 -18.16 19.56
N ALA A 180 -23.09 -18.98 18.75
CA ALA A 180 -22.47 -20.07 17.99
C ALA A 180 -21.33 -19.60 17.06
N LEU A 181 -21.49 -18.43 16.44
CA LEU A 181 -20.57 -17.88 15.45
C LEU A 181 -19.44 -17.01 16.03
N LYS A 182 -19.39 -16.80 17.35
CA LYS A 182 -18.41 -15.87 17.98
C LYS A 182 -16.94 -16.28 17.83
N ASP A 183 -16.69 -17.55 17.56
CA ASP A 183 -15.37 -18.13 17.33
C ASP A 183 -15.22 -18.63 15.88
N ALA A 184 -16.06 -18.17 14.95
CA ALA A 184 -15.92 -18.49 13.54
C ALA A 184 -14.55 -18.02 13.03
N GLY A 185 -13.86 -18.89 12.28
CA GLY A 185 -12.48 -18.64 11.86
C GLY A 185 -11.42 -18.89 12.96
N SER A 186 -11.79 -19.48 14.09
CA SER A 186 -10.84 -19.82 15.16
C SER A 186 -9.71 -20.72 14.65
N PRO A 187 -8.44 -20.41 14.98
CA PRO A 187 -7.31 -21.25 14.59
C PRO A 187 -7.25 -22.57 15.38
N PHE A 188 -8.01 -22.68 16.49
CA PHE A 188 -7.93 -23.82 17.41
C PHE A 188 -8.90 -24.96 17.08
N ARG A 189 -9.76 -24.79 16.07
CA ARG A 189 -10.67 -25.83 15.59
C ARG A 189 -10.87 -25.74 14.08
N GLY A 190 -11.50 -26.75 13.48
CA GLY A 190 -11.94 -26.69 12.10
C GLY A 190 -13.07 -25.67 11.89
N MET A 191 -13.10 -25.06 10.70
CA MET A 191 -14.20 -24.21 10.24
C MET A 191 -15.44 -25.06 9.97
N ARG A 192 -16.61 -24.62 10.45
CA ARG A 192 -17.89 -25.30 10.17
C ARG A 192 -18.45 -24.86 8.80
N PRO A 193 -19.23 -25.70 8.10
CA PRO A 193 -19.81 -25.33 6.80
C PRO A 193 -20.65 -24.05 6.83
N GLU A 194 -21.40 -23.83 7.91
CA GLU A 194 -22.18 -22.60 8.13
C GLU A 194 -21.30 -21.35 8.25
N GLU A 195 -20.11 -21.46 8.83
CA GLU A 195 -19.14 -20.36 8.99
C GLU A 195 -18.48 -20.06 7.66
N GLN A 196 -18.10 -21.11 6.93
CA GLN A 196 -17.54 -21.00 5.59
C GLN A 196 -18.51 -20.25 4.66
N LYS A 197 -19.78 -20.64 4.64
CA LYS A 197 -20.80 -19.98 3.81
C LYS A 197 -20.92 -18.47 4.11
N ILE A 198 -20.90 -18.09 5.39
CA ILE A 198 -20.95 -16.68 5.80
C ILE A 198 -19.74 -15.91 5.27
N PHE A 199 -18.54 -16.47 5.38
CA PHE A 199 -17.34 -15.80 4.87
C PHE A 199 -17.31 -15.74 3.34
N GLU A 200 -17.82 -16.77 2.65
CA GLU A 200 -17.99 -16.76 1.18
C GLU A 200 -18.96 -15.66 0.72
N GLU A 201 -20.08 -15.46 1.42
CA GLU A 201 -21.03 -14.36 1.14
C GLU A 201 -20.34 -12.99 1.29
N MET A 202 -19.57 -12.79 2.37
CA MET A 202 -18.80 -11.56 2.57
C MET A 202 -17.73 -11.33 1.48
N ILE A 203 -17.02 -12.39 1.09
CA ILE A 203 -16.02 -12.34 0.00
C ILE A 203 -16.69 -11.92 -1.31
N ASN A 204 -17.86 -12.49 -1.63
CA ASN A 204 -18.58 -12.18 -2.84
C ASN A 204 -19.03 -10.71 -2.87
N GLU A 205 -19.53 -10.17 -1.76
CA GLU A 205 -19.87 -8.74 -1.66
C GLU A 205 -18.66 -7.84 -1.94
N MET A 206 -17.51 -8.13 -1.30
CA MET A 206 -16.27 -7.38 -1.51
C MET A 206 -15.71 -7.51 -2.93
N TYR A 207 -15.91 -8.66 -3.56
CA TYR A 207 -15.54 -8.91 -4.96
C TYR A 207 -16.41 -8.09 -5.92
N GLU A 208 -17.72 -8.05 -5.69
CA GLU A 208 -18.63 -7.22 -6.47
C GLU A 208 -18.28 -5.73 -6.39
N ASP A 209 -17.90 -5.24 -5.21
CA ASP A 209 -17.44 -3.86 -5.06
C ASP A 209 -16.12 -3.59 -5.80
N PHE A 210 -15.19 -4.55 -5.80
CA PHE A 210 -13.96 -4.43 -6.61
C PHE A 210 -14.30 -4.35 -8.11
N LEU A 211 -15.19 -5.21 -8.62
CA LEU A 211 -15.62 -5.15 -10.01
C LEU A 211 -16.25 -3.81 -10.37
N LYS A 212 -17.09 -3.23 -9.49
CA LYS A 212 -17.69 -1.90 -9.71
C LYS A 212 -16.63 -0.82 -9.83
N VAL A 213 -15.64 -0.81 -8.93
CA VAL A 213 -14.53 0.17 -8.98
C VAL A 213 -13.75 0.08 -10.28
N VAL A 214 -13.37 -1.13 -10.70
CA VAL A 214 -12.61 -1.32 -11.94
C VAL A 214 -13.46 -0.96 -13.15
N HIS A 215 -14.73 -1.36 -13.17
CA HIS A 215 -15.62 -1.07 -14.28
C HIS A 215 -15.89 0.42 -14.42
N GLU A 216 -16.08 1.16 -13.32
CA GLU A 216 -16.28 2.62 -13.41
C GLU A 216 -15.13 3.29 -14.16
N ARG A 217 -13.89 2.83 -13.95
CA ARG A 217 -12.71 3.32 -14.68
C ARG A 217 -12.61 2.80 -16.11
N ARG A 218 -13.08 1.59 -16.39
CA ARG A 218 -12.88 0.87 -17.67
C ARG A 218 -14.15 0.70 -18.50
N LYS A 219 -15.26 1.36 -18.15
CA LYS A 219 -16.58 1.15 -18.77
C LYS A 219 -16.65 1.45 -20.26
N GLU A 220 -15.83 2.38 -20.74
CA GLU A 220 -15.74 2.70 -22.19
C GLU A 220 -14.99 1.60 -22.97
N ASP A 221 -14.21 0.79 -22.27
CA ASP A 221 -13.30 -0.20 -22.85
C ASP A 221 -13.77 -1.64 -22.69
N LEU A 222 -14.45 -1.92 -21.57
CA LEU A 222 -14.83 -3.24 -21.08
C LEU A 222 -16.25 -3.23 -20.51
N SER A 223 -17.10 -4.14 -21.01
CA SER A 223 -18.36 -4.46 -20.36
C SER A 223 -18.14 -5.16 -19.00
N MET A 224 -19.14 -5.12 -18.12
CA MET A 224 -19.10 -5.88 -16.86
C MET A 224 -18.87 -7.38 -17.08
N GLU A 225 -19.41 -7.95 -18.15
CA GLU A 225 -19.26 -9.37 -18.47
C GLU A 225 -17.82 -9.70 -18.89
N GLU A 226 -17.21 -8.87 -19.74
CA GLU A 226 -15.80 -9.01 -20.11
C GLU A 226 -14.89 -8.86 -18.89
N LEU A 227 -15.15 -7.86 -18.04
CA LEU A 227 -14.38 -7.66 -16.82
C LEU A 227 -14.42 -8.89 -15.91
N ARG A 228 -15.61 -9.50 -15.71
CA ARG A 228 -15.74 -10.73 -14.91
C ARG A 228 -14.90 -11.89 -15.45
N ARG A 229 -14.78 -12.02 -16.78
CA ARG A 229 -13.90 -13.05 -17.38
C ARG A 229 -12.42 -12.79 -17.11
N LEU A 230 -12.03 -11.54 -16.90
CA LEU A 230 -10.65 -11.14 -16.63
C LEU A 230 -10.32 -11.13 -15.12
N ALA A 231 -11.34 -11.12 -14.27
CA ALA A 231 -11.26 -10.87 -12.82
C ALA A 231 -11.43 -12.15 -11.97
N ASP A 232 -10.83 -13.27 -12.39
CA ASP A 232 -10.86 -14.53 -11.63
C ASP A 232 -9.68 -14.67 -10.65
N GLY A 233 -9.04 -13.56 -10.28
CA GLY A 233 -7.86 -13.54 -9.40
C GLY A 233 -6.52 -13.76 -10.10
N ARG A 234 -6.47 -14.03 -11.42
CA ARG A 234 -5.20 -14.20 -12.13
C ARG A 234 -4.41 -12.88 -12.27
N VAL A 235 -3.09 -13.00 -12.43
CA VAL A 235 -2.20 -11.87 -12.73
C VAL A 235 -1.94 -11.72 -14.23
N TYR A 236 -1.56 -10.51 -14.61
CA TYR A 236 -1.15 -10.15 -15.96
C TYR A 236 0.17 -9.39 -15.94
N THR A 237 0.97 -9.57 -16.98
CA THR A 237 2.06 -8.62 -17.31
C THR A 237 1.49 -7.29 -17.77
N GLY A 238 2.24 -6.19 -17.67
CA GLY A 238 1.81 -4.88 -18.19
C GLY A 238 1.41 -4.92 -19.67
N LEU A 239 2.14 -5.68 -20.49
CA LEU A 239 1.77 -5.90 -21.90
C LEU A 239 0.45 -6.64 -22.09
N GLN A 240 0.18 -7.66 -21.26
CA GLN A 240 -1.12 -8.35 -21.29
C GLN A 240 -2.24 -7.42 -20.82
N ALA A 241 -2.02 -6.70 -19.72
CA ALA A 241 -2.98 -5.76 -19.16
C ALA A 241 -3.36 -4.67 -20.18
N LEU A 242 -2.41 -4.16 -20.97
CA LEU A 242 -2.69 -3.19 -22.03
C LEU A 242 -3.56 -3.80 -23.13
N ARG A 243 -3.23 -5.00 -23.62
CA ARG A 243 -4.04 -5.69 -24.64
C ARG A 243 -5.46 -6.00 -24.17
N LEU A 244 -5.61 -6.25 -22.87
CA LEU A 244 -6.88 -6.51 -22.20
C LEU A 244 -7.60 -5.24 -21.74
N LYS A 245 -7.05 -4.05 -22.05
CA LYS A 245 -7.59 -2.73 -21.66
C LYS A 245 -7.75 -2.53 -20.15
N LEU A 246 -6.92 -3.20 -19.34
CA LEU A 246 -6.86 -3.02 -17.88
C LEU A 246 -5.98 -1.81 -17.50
N ILE A 247 -5.08 -1.39 -18.39
CA ILE A 247 -4.24 -0.19 -18.26
C ILE A 247 -4.32 0.65 -19.53
N ASP A 248 -3.86 1.90 -19.46
CA ASP A 248 -3.95 2.86 -20.57
C ASP A 248 -2.71 2.85 -21.46
N ALA A 249 -1.52 2.61 -20.87
CA ALA A 249 -0.27 2.58 -21.61
C ALA A 249 0.78 1.68 -20.95
N VAL A 250 1.70 1.19 -21.78
CA VAL A 250 2.96 0.61 -21.32
C VAL A 250 4.06 1.65 -21.50
N GLY A 251 4.84 1.90 -20.46
CA GLY A 251 5.88 2.93 -20.46
C GLY A 251 6.70 2.96 -19.17
N TYR A 252 7.43 4.05 -19.00
CA TYR A 252 8.32 4.32 -17.87
C TYR A 252 7.97 5.64 -17.20
N PHE A 253 8.81 6.11 -16.28
CA PHE A 253 8.57 7.35 -15.54
C PHE A 253 8.36 8.56 -16.46
N ASP A 254 9.15 8.68 -17.53
CA ASP A 254 9.05 9.80 -18.46
C ASP A 254 7.71 9.81 -19.21
N ASP A 255 7.16 8.64 -19.54
CA ASP A 255 5.83 8.52 -20.15
C ASP A 255 4.72 8.92 -19.17
N ALA A 256 4.83 8.49 -17.91
CA ALA A 256 3.90 8.90 -16.86
C ALA A 256 3.98 10.42 -16.58
N LEU A 257 5.18 11.00 -16.62
CA LEU A 257 5.37 12.44 -16.50
C LEU A 257 4.79 13.19 -17.70
N ALA A 258 5.01 12.71 -18.92
CA ALA A 258 4.43 13.28 -20.12
C ALA A 258 2.90 13.26 -20.06
N ALA A 259 2.31 12.15 -19.63
CA ALA A 259 0.87 12.02 -19.39
C ALA A 259 0.38 13.03 -18.34
N ALA A 260 1.07 13.14 -17.20
CA ALA A 260 0.70 14.07 -16.14
C ALA A 260 0.77 15.54 -16.60
N LEU A 261 1.82 15.90 -17.35
CA LEU A 261 1.97 17.23 -17.95
C LEU A 261 0.86 17.52 -18.96
N SER A 262 0.56 16.56 -19.84
CA SER A 262 -0.51 16.69 -20.84
C SER A 262 -1.87 16.90 -20.18
N LEU A 263 -2.23 16.06 -19.21
CA LEU A 263 -3.49 16.19 -18.47
C LEU A 263 -3.59 17.48 -17.66
N ALA A 264 -2.45 18.00 -17.17
CA ALA A 264 -2.39 19.26 -16.43
C ALA A 264 -2.32 20.50 -17.35
N GLY A 265 -2.23 20.33 -18.66
CA GLY A 265 -2.07 21.43 -19.63
C GLY A 265 -0.72 22.15 -19.53
N LEU A 266 0.34 21.43 -19.16
CA LEU A 266 1.68 21.97 -18.94
C LEU A 266 2.68 21.49 -19.99
N ARG A 267 3.68 22.33 -20.29
CA ARG A 267 4.82 21.94 -21.14
C ARG A 267 5.99 21.37 -20.33
N ALA A 268 6.15 21.85 -19.09
CA ALA A 268 7.20 21.43 -18.19
C ALA A 268 6.78 21.70 -16.74
N ALA A 269 7.32 20.93 -15.81
CA ALA A 269 7.15 21.13 -14.38
C ALA A 269 8.39 20.59 -13.65
N ARG A 270 8.62 21.06 -12.43
CA ARG A 270 9.55 20.40 -11.50
C ARG A 270 8.90 19.13 -10.98
N VAL A 271 9.65 18.03 -10.96
CA VAL A 271 9.17 16.82 -10.30
C VAL A 271 9.67 16.84 -8.87
N ILE A 272 8.75 16.70 -7.93
CA ILE A 272 9.06 16.74 -6.51
C ILE A 272 8.50 15.50 -5.78
N ALA A 273 9.04 15.24 -4.60
CA ALA A 273 8.44 14.38 -3.60
C ALA A 273 8.39 15.11 -2.26
N TYR A 274 7.43 14.72 -1.42
CA TYR A 274 7.39 15.14 -0.02
C TYR A 274 7.88 14.01 0.86
N THR A 275 8.89 14.27 1.70
CA THR A 275 9.48 13.28 2.61
C THR A 275 9.77 13.88 3.98
N HIS A 276 9.74 13.04 5.02
CA HIS A 276 10.22 13.42 6.36
C HIS A 276 11.77 13.39 6.46
N TYR A 277 12.44 12.69 5.54
CA TYR A 277 13.90 12.54 5.54
C TYR A 277 14.49 12.85 4.16
N PRO A 278 15.12 14.02 3.96
CA PRO A 278 15.59 14.46 2.65
C PRO A 278 16.75 13.63 2.06
N LYS A 279 17.23 12.56 2.70
CA LYS A 279 18.51 11.91 2.36
C LYS A 279 18.44 10.73 1.38
N ARG A 280 17.27 10.29 0.88
CA ARG A 280 17.21 9.05 0.05
C ARG A 280 16.32 9.06 -1.19
N GLN A 281 15.61 10.14 -1.52
CA GLN A 281 14.91 10.27 -2.80
C GLN A 281 15.63 11.30 -3.67
N ASP A 282 16.70 10.89 -4.33
CA ASP A 282 17.46 11.73 -5.27
C ASP A 282 17.04 11.52 -6.73
N ASN A 283 16.26 10.47 -7.02
CA ASN A 283 15.81 10.14 -8.35
C ASN A 283 14.39 9.51 -8.35
N PRO A 284 13.65 9.55 -9.48
CA PRO A 284 12.26 9.06 -9.56
C PRO A 284 12.07 7.56 -9.28
N TYR A 285 13.10 6.75 -9.48
CA TYR A 285 13.08 5.30 -9.29
C TYR A 285 13.54 4.88 -7.88
N ALA A 286 14.02 5.82 -7.06
CA ALA A 286 14.38 5.53 -5.69
C ALA A 286 13.16 4.93 -4.95
N ALA A 287 13.29 3.69 -4.49
CA ALA A 287 12.33 3.07 -3.61
C ALA A 287 12.53 3.61 -2.18
N PHE A 288 11.46 3.77 -1.43
CA PHE A 288 11.58 4.04 0.00
C PHE A 288 12.27 2.84 0.65
N SER A 289 13.50 3.06 1.13
CA SER A 289 14.35 2.02 1.76
C SER A 289 14.07 1.94 3.26
N GLY A 290 12.78 1.92 3.63
CA GLY A 290 12.30 1.58 4.96
C GLY A 290 11.84 0.13 4.93
N ILE A 291 12.77 -0.78 5.20
CA ILE A 291 12.54 -2.24 5.30
C ILE A 291 12.27 -2.89 3.94
N SER A 292 13.37 -3.23 3.26
CA SER A 292 13.40 -4.21 2.18
C SER A 292 12.82 -5.55 2.68
N GLY A 293 11.52 -5.76 2.48
CA GLY A 293 10.83 -7.01 2.81
C GLY A 293 10.81 -8.06 1.69
N PHE A 294 11.18 -7.70 0.45
CA PHE A 294 11.02 -8.62 -0.70
C PHE A 294 12.33 -9.04 -1.39
N SER A 295 13.49 -8.53 -0.98
CA SER A 295 14.77 -8.82 -1.64
C SER A 295 15.66 -9.85 -0.91
N GLY A 296 15.25 -10.36 0.24
CA GLY A 296 15.90 -11.51 0.87
C GLY A 296 15.32 -12.82 0.33
N LYS A 297 16.09 -13.92 0.36
CA LYS A 297 15.61 -15.31 0.09
C LYS A 297 14.45 -15.77 1.01
N ARG A 298 13.80 -14.86 1.74
CA ARG A 298 12.85 -15.05 2.84
C ARG A 298 11.58 -14.17 2.80
N GLY A 299 11.25 -13.55 1.66
CA GLY A 299 10.20 -12.52 1.62
C GLY A 299 8.78 -13.02 1.94
N LEU A 300 8.42 -14.23 1.51
CA LEU A 300 7.07 -14.77 1.69
C LEU A 300 6.91 -15.61 2.97
N GLU A 301 7.97 -16.30 3.40
CA GLU A 301 8.03 -17.00 4.70
C GLU A 301 8.00 -16.03 5.89
N ASP A 302 8.48 -14.79 5.71
CA ASP A 302 8.29 -13.72 6.69
C ASP A 302 6.88 -13.08 6.62
N ALA A 303 6.20 -13.13 5.47
CA ALA A 303 4.88 -12.52 5.27
C ALA A 303 3.72 -13.43 5.71
N LEU A 304 3.81 -14.75 5.51
CA LEU A 304 2.77 -15.72 5.87
C LEU A 304 2.40 -15.72 7.37
N PRO A 305 3.34 -15.66 8.32
CA PRO A 305 3.02 -15.50 9.74
C PRO A 305 2.41 -14.12 10.08
N ARG A 306 2.48 -13.15 9.16
CA ARG A 306 2.05 -11.76 9.35
C ARG A 306 0.70 -11.45 8.69
N VAL A 307 0.22 -12.31 7.79
CA VAL A 307 -1.17 -12.26 7.28
C VAL A 307 -2.07 -12.79 8.39
N GLY A 308 -2.72 -11.87 9.11
CA GLY A 308 -3.70 -12.20 10.12
C GLY A 308 -4.98 -12.81 9.54
N ALA A 309 -5.90 -13.22 10.40
CA ALA A 309 -7.25 -13.55 9.96
C ALA A 309 -7.94 -12.27 9.47
N GLY A 310 -8.41 -12.26 8.23
CA GLY A 310 -8.98 -11.07 7.61
C GLY A 310 -9.33 -11.25 6.13
N PHE A 311 -9.79 -10.17 5.51
CA PHE A 311 -10.10 -10.10 4.08
C PHE A 311 -9.06 -9.25 3.38
N TYR A 312 -8.54 -9.76 2.28
CA TYR A 312 -7.41 -9.16 1.59
C TYR A 312 -7.65 -9.10 0.08
N TYR A 313 -7.36 -7.93 -0.49
CA TYR A 313 -7.01 -7.79 -1.90
C TYR A 313 -5.50 -7.98 -2.03
N LEU A 314 -5.03 -9.22 -1.96
CA LEU A 314 -3.60 -9.53 -1.91
C LEU A 314 -3.22 -10.60 -2.93
N TRP A 315 -2.16 -10.34 -3.69
CA TRP A 315 -1.50 -11.35 -4.50
C TRP A 315 -0.44 -12.09 -3.69
N LEU A 316 -0.61 -13.40 -3.52
CA LEU A 316 0.34 -14.32 -2.89
C LEU A 316 0.74 -15.41 -3.90
N PRO A 317 1.99 -15.45 -4.39
CA PRO A 317 2.42 -16.54 -5.27
C PRO A 317 2.46 -17.87 -4.48
N GLU A 318 2.00 -18.96 -5.09
CA GLU A 318 2.01 -20.30 -4.48
C GLU A 318 3.46 -20.74 -4.19
N ILE A 319 3.74 -21.16 -2.95
CA ILE A 319 4.97 -21.89 -2.61
C ILE A 319 4.62 -23.37 -2.61
N LYS A 320 5.02 -24.10 -3.64
CA LYS A 320 5.07 -25.57 -3.55
C LYS A 320 6.31 -25.96 -2.75
N ASN A 321 6.09 -26.67 -1.66
CA ASN A 321 7.15 -27.47 -1.05
C ASN A 321 7.12 -28.82 -1.75
N ASP A 322 8.13 -29.09 -2.58
CA ASP A 322 8.43 -30.45 -3.05
C ASP A 322 8.95 -31.33 -1.90
#